data_AF-A0A1X2IQH4-F1
#
_entry.id   AF-A0A1X2IQH4-F1
#
_cell.length_a   1.000
_cell.length_b   1.000
_cell.length_c   1.000
_cell.angle_alpha   90.00
_cell.angle_beta   90.00
_cell.angle_gamma   90.00
#
_symmetry.space_group_name_H-M   'P 1'
#
loop_
_entity.id
_entity.type
_entity.pdbx_description
1 polymer ?
#
loop_
_entity_poly.entity_id
_entity_poly.type
_entity_poly.pdbx_seq_one_letter_code
_entity_poly.pdbx_strand_id
1 'polypeptide(L)'
;MAISPNANQENVDQRRKAEQLLYVQELRQEDMTRKYYLVEKSWGRAWMLFRTREGSPSPGPITNNKLARGNGTLDPNIRIPMDKYRPAPETHADIISENLWTYLEKTYGVLGQAYSEDDIQGPEYTRLRICVNDFKHSVELYP
;
A
#
# COMPACT_ATOMS: atom_id res chain seq x y z
N MET A 1 -7.56 5.86 -35.54
CA MET A 1 -8.28 4.63 -35.11
C MET A 1 -8.91 4.94 -33.76
N ALA A 2 -10.25 4.96 -33.68
CA ALA A 2 -10.94 5.18 -32.42
C ALA A 2 -10.95 3.87 -31.62
N ILE A 3 -10.47 3.89 -30.38
CA ILE A 3 -10.56 2.75 -29.47
C ILE A 3 -12.03 2.64 -29.05
N SER A 4 -12.69 1.52 -29.36
CA SER A 4 -14.08 1.29 -28.98
C SER A 4 -14.23 1.36 -27.45
N PRO A 5 -15.27 2.04 -26.91
CA PRO A 5 -15.49 2.17 -25.46
C PRO A 5 -15.47 0.82 -24.72
N ASN A 6 -15.98 -0.23 -25.35
CA ASN A 6 -16.02 -1.59 -24.80
C ASN A 6 -14.64 -2.21 -24.59
N ALA A 7 -13.67 -1.98 -25.48
CA ALA A 7 -12.32 -2.56 -25.33
C ALA A 7 -11.55 -1.92 -24.16
N ASN A 8 -11.80 -0.63 -23.91
CA ASN A 8 -11.19 0.08 -22.78
C ASN A 8 -11.82 -0.37 -21.45
N GLN A 9 -13.14 -0.59 -21.43
CA GLN A 9 -13.84 -1.09 -20.25
C GLN A 9 -13.44 -2.53 -19.91
N GLU A 10 -13.37 -3.42 -20.91
CA GLU A 10 -12.90 -4.81 -20.71
C GLU A 10 -11.47 -4.86 -20.15
N ASN A 11 -10.59 -3.97 -20.62
CA ASN A 11 -9.21 -3.88 -20.10
C ASN A 11 -9.19 -3.42 -18.63
N VAL A 12 -10.02 -2.43 -18.29
CA VAL A 12 -10.18 -1.98 -16.89
C VAL A 12 -10.71 -3.10 -16.00
N ASP A 13 -11.70 -3.86 -16.45
CA ASP A 13 -12.29 -4.94 -15.64
C ASP A 13 -11.33 -6.13 -15.47
N GLN A 14 -10.55 -6.46 -16.51
CA GLN A 14 -9.47 -7.43 -16.39
C GLN A 14 -8.42 -6.99 -15.37
N ARG A 15 -8.03 -5.71 -15.39
CA ARG A 15 -7.08 -5.14 -14.44
C ARG A 15 -7.62 -5.18 -13.01
N ARG A 16 -8.87 -4.80 -12.78
CA ARG A 16 -9.51 -4.89 -11.44
C ARG A 16 -9.43 -6.30 -10.88
N LYS A 17 -9.75 -7.31 -11.71
CA LYS A 17 -9.67 -8.73 -11.32
C LYS A 17 -8.24 -9.15 -10.99
N ALA A 18 -7.26 -8.78 -11.83
CA ALA A 18 -5.86 -9.11 -11.59
C ALA A 18 -5.34 -8.47 -10.28
N GLU A 19 -5.65 -7.19 -10.04
CA GLU A 19 -5.24 -6.48 -8.83
C GLU A 19 -5.97 -6.98 -7.57
N GLN A 20 -7.23 -7.42 -7.70
CA GLN A 20 -7.93 -8.09 -6.63
C GLN A 20 -7.27 -9.42 -6.26
N LEU A 21 -6.84 -10.21 -7.25
CA LEU A 21 -6.11 -11.47 -7.01
C LEU A 21 -4.77 -11.19 -6.32
N LEU A 22 -4.00 -10.22 -6.83
CA LEU A 22 -2.72 -9.82 -6.22
C LEU A 22 -2.88 -9.42 -4.75
N TYR A 23 -3.92 -8.65 -4.41
CA TYR A 23 -4.20 -8.30 -3.02
C TYR A 23 -4.60 -9.52 -2.16
N VAL A 24 -5.32 -10.49 -2.72
CA VAL A 24 -5.63 -11.73 -2.00
C VAL A 24 -4.35 -12.52 -1.70
N GLN A 25 -3.40 -12.55 -2.64
CA GLN A 25 -2.08 -13.17 -2.42
C GLN A 25 -1.29 -12.44 -1.33
N GLU A 26 -1.28 -11.10 -1.35
CA GLU A 26 -0.72 -10.26 -0.29
C GLU A 26 -1.30 -10.60 1.09
N LEU A 27 -2.60 -10.85 1.18
CA LEU A 27 -3.26 -11.21 2.44
C LEU A 27 -2.91 -12.62 2.91
N ARG A 28 -2.77 -13.57 1.97
CA ARG A 28 -2.49 -14.99 2.25
C ARG A 28 -1.04 -15.29 2.55
N GLN A 29 -0.17 -14.28 2.54
CA GLN A 29 1.27 -14.47 2.71
C GLN A 29 1.87 -15.46 1.72
N GLU A 30 1.30 -15.55 0.51
CA GLU A 30 1.96 -16.29 -0.58
C GLU A 30 3.32 -15.63 -0.92
N ASP A 31 3.57 -14.43 -0.37
CA ASP A 31 4.77 -13.65 -0.50
C ASP A 31 5.50 -13.45 0.84
N MET A 32 6.61 -14.17 1.05
CA MET A 32 7.50 -14.06 2.21
C MET A 32 8.50 -12.92 2.07
N THR A 33 8.06 -11.74 1.62
CA THR A 33 8.96 -10.61 1.38
C THR A 33 9.64 -10.16 2.67
N ARG A 34 10.95 -9.87 2.60
CA ARG A 34 11.73 -9.41 3.77
C ARG A 34 11.58 -7.92 4.06
N LYS A 35 11.02 -7.16 3.11
CA LYS A 35 10.94 -5.70 3.12
C LYS A 35 9.49 -5.23 2.94
N TYR A 36 9.14 -4.19 3.68
CA TYR A 36 7.83 -3.57 3.61
C TYR A 36 7.89 -2.08 3.27
N TYR A 37 6.83 -1.62 2.60
CA TYR A 37 6.61 -0.24 2.20
C TYR A 37 5.35 0.33 2.84
N LEU A 38 5.33 1.65 2.99
CA LEU A 38 4.19 2.41 3.50
C LEU A 38 3.41 3.02 2.33
N VAL A 39 2.09 2.87 2.38
CA VAL A 39 1.15 3.47 1.42
C VAL A 39 0.15 4.32 2.17
N GLU A 40 -0.03 5.58 1.77
CA GLU A 40 -1.03 6.48 2.39
C GLU A 40 -2.43 5.84 2.36
N LYS A 41 -3.11 5.85 3.52
CA LYS A 41 -4.41 5.20 3.73
C LYS A 41 -5.47 5.65 2.73
N SER A 42 -5.48 6.93 2.36
CA SER A 42 -6.42 7.49 1.37
C SER A 42 -6.24 6.83 0.00
N TRP A 43 -4.98 6.67 -0.40
CA TRP A 43 -4.64 6.07 -1.69
C TRP A 43 -4.97 4.57 -1.67
N GLY A 44 -4.60 3.86 -0.59
CA GLY A 44 -4.97 2.46 -0.39
C GLY A 44 -6.49 2.24 -0.45
N ARG A 45 -7.27 3.15 0.13
CA ARG A 45 -8.75 3.12 0.04
C ARG A 45 -9.25 3.35 -1.39
N ALA A 46 -8.68 4.30 -2.12
CA ALA A 46 -9.06 4.55 -3.52
C ALA A 46 -8.75 3.32 -4.39
N TRP A 47 -7.59 2.70 -4.19
CA TRP A 47 -7.20 1.46 -4.87
C TRP A 47 -8.13 0.29 -4.51
N MET A 48 -8.51 0.15 -3.24
CA MET A 48 -9.51 -0.83 -2.80
C MET A 48 -10.87 -0.63 -3.49
N LEU A 49 -11.35 0.62 -3.60
CA LEU A 49 -12.59 0.91 -4.32
C LEU A 49 -12.47 0.59 -5.82
N PHE A 50 -11.34 0.94 -6.43
CA PHE A 50 -11.06 0.61 -7.83
C PHE A 50 -11.13 -0.90 -8.06
N ARG A 51 -10.43 -1.72 -7.28
CA ARG A 51 -10.40 -3.18 -7.51
C ARG A 51 -11.70 -3.91 -7.12
N THR A 52 -12.53 -3.36 -6.22
CA THR A 52 -13.74 -4.05 -5.70
C THR A 52 -15.08 -3.51 -6.19
N ARG A 53 -15.17 -2.25 -6.61
CA ARG A 53 -16.44 -1.60 -6.96
C ARG A 53 -16.42 -1.12 -8.41
N GLU A 54 -17.27 -1.73 -9.23
CA GLU A 54 -17.49 -1.35 -10.63
C GLU A 54 -17.75 0.16 -10.79
N GLY A 55 -17.21 0.75 -11.85
CA GLY A 55 -17.32 2.18 -12.13
C GLY A 55 -16.44 3.09 -11.25
N SER A 56 -15.83 2.60 -10.17
CA SER A 56 -14.91 3.41 -9.37
C SER A 56 -13.69 3.82 -10.19
N PRO A 57 -13.21 5.07 -10.11
CA PRO A 57 -12.07 5.52 -10.91
C PRO A 57 -10.77 4.87 -10.45
N SER A 58 -9.77 4.86 -11.34
CA SER A 58 -8.39 4.53 -10.97
C SER A 58 -7.89 5.51 -9.89
N PRO A 59 -7.12 5.04 -8.88
CA PRO A 59 -6.59 5.92 -7.82
C PRO A 59 -5.55 6.95 -8.31
N GLY A 60 -5.06 6.82 -9.56
CA GLY A 60 -3.97 7.66 -10.05
C GLY A 60 -2.62 7.31 -9.39
N PRO A 61 -1.59 8.16 -9.54
CA PRO A 61 -0.27 7.93 -8.95
C PRO A 61 -0.32 7.80 -7.42
N ILE A 62 0.56 6.98 -6.85
CA ILE A 62 0.71 6.85 -5.40
C ILE A 62 1.15 8.19 -4.82
N THR A 63 0.45 8.68 -3.81
CA THR A 63 0.80 9.90 -3.08
C THR A 63 1.06 9.57 -1.63
N ASN A 64 2.26 9.86 -1.14
CA ASN A 64 2.65 9.66 0.27
C ASN A 64 2.88 11.00 1.00
N ASN A 65 2.32 12.09 0.49
CA ASN A 65 2.58 13.44 1.00
C ASN A 65 2.16 13.61 2.45
N LYS A 66 1.11 12.92 2.90
CA LYS A 66 0.68 12.96 4.32
C LYS A 66 1.55 12.13 5.26
N LEU A 67 2.48 11.34 4.71
CA LEU A 67 3.46 10.59 5.49
C LEU A 67 4.74 11.38 5.70
N ALA A 68 4.93 12.48 4.95
CA ALA A 68 6.14 13.28 4.97
C ALA A 68 6.04 14.46 5.93
N ARG A 69 7.17 14.81 6.53
CA ARG A 69 7.41 16.15 7.10
C ARG A 69 7.61 17.16 5.97
N GLY A 70 7.61 18.45 6.32
CA GLY A 70 7.87 19.54 5.37
C GLY A 70 9.25 19.50 4.68
N ASN A 71 10.20 18.72 5.19
CA ASN A 71 11.52 18.49 4.58
C ASN A 71 11.58 17.20 3.73
N GLY A 72 10.46 16.50 3.52
CA GLY A 72 10.39 15.27 2.72
C GLY A 72 10.78 13.98 3.45
N THR A 73 11.26 14.03 4.71
CA THR A 73 11.51 12.80 5.48
C THR A 73 10.21 12.24 6.03
N LEU A 74 10.17 10.93 6.31
CA LEU A 74 9.03 10.30 6.98
C LEU A 74 8.72 11.02 8.30
N ASP A 75 7.44 11.25 8.60
CA ASP A 75 7.02 11.80 9.89
C ASP A 75 6.95 10.67 10.94
N PRO A 76 7.76 10.69 12.02
CA PRO A 76 7.71 9.66 13.06
C PRO A 76 6.39 9.64 13.84
N ASN A 77 5.54 10.65 13.68
CA ASN A 77 4.26 10.75 14.39
C ASN A 77 3.11 10.05 13.66
N ILE A 78 3.32 9.54 12.43
CA ILE A 78 2.27 8.81 11.70
C ILE A 78 1.86 7.54 12.44
N ARG A 79 0.58 7.21 12.39
CA ARG A 79 0.08 5.94 12.93
C ARG A 79 0.06 4.91 11.81
N ILE A 80 0.59 3.73 12.07
CA ILE A 80 0.61 2.58 11.16
C ILE A 80 0.04 1.36 11.89
N PRO A 81 -0.51 0.36 11.18
CA PRO A 81 -1.01 -0.86 11.81
C PRO A 81 0.12 -1.60 12.54
N MET A 82 -0.22 -2.22 13.66
CA MET A 82 0.67 -3.10 14.43
C MET A 82 0.35 -4.59 14.21
N ASP A 83 -0.75 -4.88 13.51
CA ASP A 83 -1.26 -6.23 13.29
C ASP A 83 -1.83 -6.27 11.88
N LYS A 84 -1.34 -7.18 11.03
CA LYS A 84 -1.75 -7.32 9.62
C LYS A 84 -3.22 -7.68 9.47
N TYR A 85 -3.77 -8.43 10.43
CA TYR A 85 -5.09 -9.03 10.33
C TYR A 85 -6.16 -8.24 11.08
N ARG A 86 -5.75 -7.27 11.89
CA ARG A 86 -6.66 -6.39 12.60
C ARG A 86 -6.98 -5.14 11.79
N PRO A 87 -8.27 -4.78 11.62
CA PRO A 87 -8.64 -3.49 11.05
C PRO A 87 -8.03 -2.33 11.86
N ALA A 88 -7.39 -1.39 11.18
CA ALA A 88 -6.78 -0.20 11.78
C ALA A 88 -7.19 1.09 11.04
N PRO A 89 -8.47 1.51 11.12
CA PRO A 89 -8.98 2.66 10.35
C PRO A 89 -8.37 4.01 10.76
N GLU A 90 -7.84 4.12 11.98
CA GLU A 90 -7.23 5.33 12.55
C GLU A 90 -5.75 5.54 12.16
N THR A 91 -5.25 4.74 11.22
CA THR A 91 -3.86 4.81 10.73
C THR A 91 -3.74 5.73 9.51
N HIS A 92 -2.57 6.33 9.35
CA HIS A 92 -2.22 7.23 8.25
C HIS A 92 -1.74 6.46 7.02
N ALA A 93 -1.19 5.26 7.22
CA ALA A 93 -0.71 4.38 6.16
C ALA A 93 -1.06 2.92 6.42
N ASP A 94 -1.14 2.16 5.33
CA ASP A 94 -1.06 0.70 5.32
C ASP A 94 0.40 0.27 5.12
N ILE A 95 0.73 -0.92 5.61
CA ILE A 95 2.03 -1.58 5.39
C ILE A 95 1.81 -2.67 4.35
N ILE A 96 2.58 -2.69 3.28
CA ILE A 96 2.47 -3.67 2.19
C ILE A 96 3.83 -4.30 1.86
N SER A 97 3.81 -5.51 1.32
CA SER A 97 5.02 -6.19 0.83
C SER A 97 5.73 -5.39 -0.28
N GLU A 98 7.02 -5.66 -0.43
CA GLU A 98 7.82 -5.16 -1.56
C GLU A 98 7.28 -5.57 -2.93
N ASN A 99 6.72 -6.76 -3.05
CA ASN A 99 6.20 -7.25 -4.33
C ASN A 99 4.92 -6.53 -4.73
N LEU A 100 3.99 -6.33 -3.77
CA LEU A 100 2.83 -5.49 -4.01
C LEU A 100 3.27 -4.04 -4.32
N TRP A 101 4.22 -3.49 -3.56
CA TRP A 101 4.75 -2.15 -3.83
C TRP A 101 5.29 -2.03 -5.26
N THR A 102 6.15 -2.95 -5.68
CA THR A 102 6.78 -2.96 -7.01
C THR A 102 5.75 -2.99 -8.13
N TYR A 103 4.69 -3.81 -7.97
CA TYR A 103 3.59 -3.83 -8.92
C TYR A 103 2.87 -2.49 -8.99
N LEU A 104 2.52 -1.91 -7.83
CA LEU A 104 1.78 -0.66 -7.78
C LEU A 104 2.59 0.51 -8.32
N GLU A 105 3.87 0.61 -7.96
CA GLU A 105 4.79 1.63 -8.48
C GLU A 105 4.91 1.54 -10.01
N LYS A 106 5.13 0.34 -10.56
CA LYS A 106 5.21 0.14 -12.01
C LYS A 106 3.90 0.51 -12.73
N THR A 107 2.77 0.27 -12.09
CA THR A 107 1.44 0.40 -12.71
C THR A 107 0.87 1.82 -12.60
N TYR A 108 1.08 2.47 -11.46
CA TYR A 108 0.49 3.76 -11.12
C TYR A 108 1.50 4.90 -11.12
N GLY A 109 2.78 4.60 -10.96
CA GLY A 109 3.82 5.58 -10.65
C GLY A 109 3.69 6.10 -9.21
N VAL A 110 4.72 6.82 -8.77
CA VAL A 110 4.77 7.48 -7.46
C VAL A 110 4.94 8.97 -7.69
N LEU A 111 4.11 9.78 -7.04
CA LEU A 111 4.26 11.22 -6.94
C LEU A 111 4.87 11.55 -5.58
N GLY A 112 6.12 12.01 -5.60
CA GLY A 112 6.90 12.26 -4.38
C GLY A 112 7.80 11.07 -4.05
N GLN A 113 7.87 10.70 -2.77
CA GLN A 113 8.83 9.72 -2.27
C GLN A 113 8.14 8.43 -1.79
N ALA A 114 8.79 7.30 -2.07
CA ALA A 114 8.48 6.02 -1.45
C ALA A 114 9.04 6.00 -0.02
N TYR A 115 8.28 5.47 0.93
CA TYR A 115 8.77 5.22 2.28
C TYR A 115 8.71 3.74 2.58
N SER A 116 9.81 3.22 3.08
CA SER A 116 10.00 1.84 3.48
C SER A 116 10.44 1.78 4.94
N GLU A 117 10.52 0.58 5.47
CA GLU A 117 11.11 0.36 6.80
C GLU A 117 12.56 0.87 6.91
N ASP A 118 13.30 0.96 5.81
CA ASP A 118 14.67 1.49 5.79
C ASP A 118 14.69 2.99 6.13
N ASP A 119 13.59 3.73 5.96
CA ASP A 119 13.48 5.16 6.29
C ASP A 119 13.22 5.40 7.78
N ILE A 120 13.01 4.33 8.57
CA ILE A 120 12.66 4.39 9.99
C ILE A 120 13.95 4.36 10.85
N GLN A 121 14.82 5.35 10.64
CA GLN A 121 16.17 5.42 11.25
C GLN A 121 16.33 6.55 12.25
N GLY A 122 17.00 6.28 13.37
CA GLY A 122 17.24 7.28 14.42
C GLY A 122 16.27 7.19 15.61
N PRO A 123 16.58 7.84 16.73
CA PRO A 123 15.86 7.68 18.00
C PRO A 123 14.39 8.11 17.93
N GLU A 124 14.06 9.11 17.10
CA GLU A 124 12.71 9.65 16.96
C GLU A 124 11.71 8.65 16.37
N TYR A 125 12.17 7.65 15.62
CA TYR A 125 11.32 6.63 15.00
C TYR A 125 11.14 5.36 15.84
N THR A 126 11.55 5.38 17.12
CA THR A 126 11.47 4.19 18.00
C THR A 126 10.06 3.59 18.04
N ARG A 127 9.02 4.43 18.14
CA ARG A 127 7.63 3.96 18.13
C ARG A 127 7.26 3.28 16.81
N LEU A 128 7.65 3.85 15.66
CA LEU A 128 7.36 3.27 14.36
C LEU A 128 8.09 1.93 14.17
N ARG A 129 9.36 1.81 14.59
CA ARG A 129 10.08 0.53 14.54
C ARG A 129 9.37 -0.55 15.33
N ILE A 130 8.90 -0.22 16.55
CA ILE A 130 8.11 -1.17 17.35
C ILE A 130 6.85 -1.60 16.58
N CYS A 131 6.09 -0.66 16.02
CA CYS A 131 4.87 -0.98 15.26
C CYS A 131 5.16 -1.87 14.03
N VAL A 132 6.23 -1.59 13.28
CA VAL A 132 6.63 -2.43 12.13
C VAL A 132 7.05 -3.82 12.58
N ASN A 133 7.79 -3.93 13.69
CA ASN A 133 8.19 -5.22 14.23
C ASN A 133 6.97 -6.04 14.73
N ASP A 134 6.04 -5.40 15.44
CA ASP A 134 4.78 -6.04 15.87
C ASP A 134 3.96 -6.50 14.65
N PHE A 135 3.88 -5.66 13.61
CA PHE A 135 3.21 -6.01 12.37
C PHE A 135 3.87 -7.25 11.74
N LYS A 136 5.20 -7.24 11.56
CA LYS A 136 5.96 -8.39 11.03
C LYS A 136 5.73 -9.65 11.87
N HIS A 137 5.75 -9.52 13.19
CA HIS A 137 5.52 -10.65 14.08
C HIS A 137 4.09 -11.20 13.93
N SER A 138 3.09 -10.34 13.75
CA SER A 138 1.70 -10.77 13.50
C SER A 138 1.55 -11.58 12.20
N VAL A 139 2.40 -11.29 11.19
CA VAL A 139 2.47 -12.08 9.96
C VAL A 139 2.99 -13.49 10.29
N GLU A 140 4.13 -13.59 10.98
CA GLU A 140 4.76 -14.88 11.32
C GLU A 140 3.88 -15.81 12.16
N LEU A 141 3.04 -15.25 13.04
CA LEU A 141 2.19 -16.02 13.96
C LEU A 141 0.98 -16.69 13.29
N TYR A 142 0.59 -16.25 12.10
CA TYR A 142 -0.56 -16.78 11.36
C TYR A 142 -0.13 -17.20 9.94
N PRO A 143 0.50 -18.38 9.80
CA PRO A 143 0.83 -19.00 8.52
C PRO A 143 -0.41 -19.51 7.77
#